data_AF-A0A1B6G750-F1
#
_entry.id   AF-A0A1B6G750-F1
#
_cell.length_a   1.000
_cell.length_b   1.000
_cell.length_c   1.000
_cell.angle_alpha   90.00
_cell.angle_beta   90.00
_cell.angle_gamma   90.00
#
_symmetry.space_group_name_H-M   'P 1'
#
loop_
_entity.id
_entity.type
_entity.pdbx_description
1 polymer ?
#
loop_
_entity_poly.entity_id
_entity_poly.type
_entity_poly.pdbx_seq_one_letter_code
_entity_poly.pdbx_strand_id
1 'polypeptide(L)'
;MDVNNLCKICGERQSKYICPQCNIAYCSVQCYQSEVHAQCSESFYRKCVVEQMKCEESDPETHRRMEEILQRNLLYSEIDYVDSDDSDTCEDLVERLAGVDLDDTETVWGILTQDERKQFQKFVSTGDFRAVMPVWNPWWRYRKIKKLIEDLEESVLETNPQAKHYTPTIKQDIQHMSQICRVEPSPLVRYSVANVMAAYAVTTRVYNGDHQSVPLEAACMLCMLSGSLQNSQIFDNEETAVSSVYMA
;
A
#
# COMPACT_ATOMS: atom_id res chain seq x y z
N MET A 1 17.60 -47.99 14.25
CA MET A 1 17.23 -48.07 15.68
C MET A 1 16.16 -47.01 15.89
N ASP A 2 14.92 -47.33 15.55
CA ASP A 2 13.77 -46.44 15.68
C ASP A 2 13.34 -46.42 17.15
N VAL A 3 13.85 -45.44 17.89
CA VAL A 3 13.31 -45.16 19.22
C VAL A 3 11.90 -44.63 19.00
N ASN A 4 10.95 -45.42 19.45
CA ASN A 4 9.50 -45.22 19.31
C ASN A 4 9.10 -43.86 19.89
N ASN A 5 9.26 -42.79 19.12
CA ASN A 5 8.90 -41.44 19.53
C ASN A 5 7.39 -41.32 19.37
N LEU A 6 6.66 -41.82 20.37
CA LEU A 6 5.23 -41.62 20.52
C LEU A 6 4.98 -40.17 20.94
N CYS A 7 3.85 -39.61 20.49
CA CYS A 7 3.37 -38.32 20.93
C CYS A 7 3.28 -38.31 22.46
N LYS A 8 4.04 -37.45 23.13
CA LYS A 8 4.03 -37.35 24.60
C LYS A 8 2.76 -36.70 25.17
N ILE A 9 1.85 -36.28 24.29
CA ILE A 9 0.60 -35.62 24.64
C ILE A 9 -0.58 -36.59 24.56
N CYS A 10 -0.71 -37.35 23.45
CA CYS A 10 -1.80 -38.32 23.29
C CYS A 10 -1.38 -39.78 23.48
N GLY A 11 -0.08 -40.12 23.45
CA GLY A 11 0.43 -41.49 23.62
C GLY A 11 0.11 -42.48 22.50
N GLU A 12 -0.85 -42.16 21.62
CA GLU A 12 -1.43 -43.11 20.65
C GLU A 12 -0.75 -43.11 19.28
N ARG A 13 -0.17 -41.98 18.87
CA ARG A 13 0.37 -41.78 17.51
C ARG A 13 1.85 -41.44 17.56
N GLN A 14 2.59 -41.81 16.52
CA GLN A 14 3.98 -41.40 16.36
C GLN A 14 4.09 -39.87 16.30
N SER A 15 5.04 -39.29 17.03
CA SER A 15 5.32 -37.86 16.99
C SER A 15 5.96 -37.49 15.66
N LYS A 16 5.44 -36.43 15.04
CA LYS A 16 5.94 -35.88 13.77
C LYS A 16 6.69 -34.56 13.96
N TYR A 17 6.43 -33.87 15.06
CA TYR A 17 6.91 -32.52 15.33
C TYR A 17 7.44 -32.40 16.76
N ILE A 18 8.33 -31.45 17.00
CA ILE A 18 8.92 -31.16 18.32
C ILE A 18 8.71 -29.67 18.62
N CYS A 19 8.22 -29.36 19.82
CA CYS A 19 8.05 -27.96 20.24
C CYS A 19 9.42 -27.31 20.55
N PRO A 20 9.78 -26.17 19.94
CA PRO A 20 11.09 -25.54 20.16
C PRO A 20 11.25 -24.88 21.53
N GLN A 21 10.17 -24.68 22.29
CA GLN A 21 10.21 -24.04 23.61
C GLN A 21 10.37 -25.05 24.74
N CYS A 22 9.67 -26.18 24.69
CA CYS A 22 9.66 -27.19 25.75
C CYS A 22 10.21 -28.57 25.31
N ASN A 23 10.60 -28.71 24.04
CA ASN A 23 11.16 -29.92 23.44
C ASN A 23 10.27 -31.17 23.51
N ILE A 24 8.94 -30.98 23.65
CA ILE A 24 7.96 -32.06 23.67
C ILE A 24 7.64 -32.50 22.24
N ALA A 25 7.66 -33.81 21.98
CA ALA A 25 7.33 -34.39 20.69
C ALA A 25 5.82 -34.68 20.59
N TYR A 26 5.18 -34.21 19.52
CA TYR A 26 3.74 -34.29 19.30
C TYR A 26 3.36 -34.73 17.87
N CYS A 27 2.15 -35.25 17.67
CA CYS A 27 1.73 -35.83 16.37
C CYS A 27 0.99 -34.86 15.44
N SER A 28 0.25 -33.90 15.97
CA SER A 28 -0.63 -32.99 15.20
C SER A 28 -0.91 -31.69 15.94
N VAL A 29 -1.49 -30.71 15.25
CA VAL A 29 -1.90 -29.40 15.82
C VAL A 29 -2.86 -29.57 17.00
N GLN A 30 -3.77 -30.55 16.96
CA GLN A 30 -4.67 -30.85 18.08
C GLN A 30 -3.91 -31.21 19.37
N CYS A 31 -2.80 -31.94 19.27
CA CYS A 31 -1.95 -32.20 20.42
C CYS A 31 -1.16 -30.95 20.84
N TYR A 32 -0.71 -30.14 19.88
CA TYR A 32 -0.03 -28.88 20.18
C TYR A 32 -0.93 -27.88 20.95
N GLN A 33 -2.24 -27.86 20.66
CA GLN A 33 -3.25 -27.01 21.30
C GLN A 33 -3.92 -27.65 22.54
N SER A 34 -3.47 -28.83 22.98
CA SER A 34 -4.06 -29.50 24.15
C SER A 34 -3.77 -28.74 25.45
N GLU A 35 -4.61 -28.96 26.47
CA GLU A 35 -4.44 -28.35 27.80
C GLU A 35 -3.05 -28.65 28.41
N VAL A 36 -2.49 -29.82 28.11
CA VAL A 36 -1.15 -30.23 28.57
C VAL A 36 -0.04 -29.35 27.99
N HIS A 37 -0.24 -28.77 26.81
CA HIS A 37 0.72 -27.91 26.12
C HIS A 37 0.24 -26.45 25.99
N ALA A 38 -0.80 -26.06 26.73
CA ALA A 38 -1.44 -24.75 26.62
C ALA A 38 -0.48 -23.57 26.83
N GLN A 39 0.44 -23.68 27.79
CA GLN A 39 1.38 -22.59 28.10
C GLN A 39 2.33 -22.23 26.93
N CYS A 40 2.77 -23.25 26.19
CA CYS A 40 3.66 -23.06 25.04
C CYS A 40 2.89 -22.67 23.78
N SER A 41 1.67 -23.19 23.58
CA SER A 41 0.82 -22.77 22.47
C SER A 41 0.32 -21.33 22.65
N GLU A 42 -0.15 -20.97 23.85
CA GLU A 42 -0.68 -19.63 24.14
C GLU A 42 0.42 -18.57 24.07
N SER A 43 1.62 -18.85 24.59
CA SER A 43 2.75 -17.90 24.47
C SER A 43 3.18 -17.70 23.02
N PHE A 44 3.11 -18.74 22.18
CA PHE A 44 3.33 -18.62 20.74
C PHE A 44 2.22 -17.81 20.05
N TYR A 45 0.95 -18.10 20.32
CA TYR A 45 -0.19 -17.34 19.78
C TYR A 45 -0.14 -15.88 20.21
N ARG A 46 0.13 -15.60 21.48
CA ARG A 46 0.30 -14.24 22.00
C ARG A 46 1.43 -13.49 21.29
N LYS A 47 2.57 -14.15 21.04
CA LYS A 47 3.67 -13.54 20.27
C LYS A 47 3.22 -13.21 18.85
N CYS A 48 2.53 -14.13 18.18
CA CYS A 48 1.99 -13.91 16.83
C CYS A 48 1.02 -12.72 16.80
N VAL A 49 0.09 -12.64 17.74
CA VAL A 49 -0.90 -11.54 17.82
C VAL A 49 -0.22 -10.20 18.12
N VAL A 50 0.72 -10.16 19.07
CA VAL A 50 1.45 -8.92 19.39
C VAL A 50 2.32 -8.45 18.23
N GLU A 51 2.95 -9.38 17.50
CA GLU A 51 3.75 -9.07 16.31
C GLU A 51 2.87 -8.57 15.15
N GLN A 52 1.67 -9.12 15.00
CA GLN A 52 0.66 -8.63 14.06
C GLN A 52 0.20 -7.21 14.42
N MET A 53 -0.16 -6.92 15.68
CA MET A 53 -0.55 -5.58 16.11
C MET A 53 0.54 -4.53 15.84
N LYS A 54 1.82 -4.89 15.99
CA LYS A 54 2.95 -4.01 15.67
C LYS A 54 3.13 -3.75 14.18
N CYS A 55 2.72 -4.69 13.33
CA CYS A 55 2.73 -4.50 11.89
C CYS A 55 1.48 -3.76 11.38
N GLU A 56 0.39 -3.78 12.15
CA GLU A 56 -0.84 -3.03 11.93
C GLU A 56 -0.79 -1.59 12.46
N GLU A 57 0.15 -1.24 13.34
CA GLU A 57 0.42 0.17 13.69
C GLU A 57 0.63 0.95 12.37
N SER A 58 -0.39 1.73 12.04
CA SER A 58 -0.49 2.50 10.80
C SER A 58 0.73 3.38 10.61
N ASP A 59 1.01 3.75 9.35
CA ASP A 59 2.00 4.77 8.99
C ASP A 59 1.98 5.91 10.03
N PRO A 60 3.10 6.25 10.71
CA PRO A 60 3.11 7.25 11.78
C PRO A 60 2.54 8.60 11.31
N GLU A 61 2.61 8.85 10.00
CA GLU A 61 1.96 9.96 9.30
C GLU A 61 0.43 9.93 9.40
N THR A 62 -0.21 8.76 9.25
CA THR A 62 -1.67 8.61 9.39
C THR A 62 -2.14 8.76 10.83
N HIS A 63 -1.38 8.24 11.81
CA HIS A 63 -1.68 8.44 13.22
C HIS A 63 -1.60 9.92 13.60
N ARG A 64 -0.53 10.62 13.15
CA ARG A 64 -0.38 12.07 13.35
C ARG A 64 -1.52 12.86 12.69
N ARG A 65 -1.93 12.54 11.45
CA ARG A 65 -3.08 13.20 10.82
C ARG A 65 -4.39 12.97 11.58
N MET A 66 -4.60 11.76 12.09
CA MET A 66 -5.80 11.45 12.87
C MET A 66 -5.82 12.23 14.19
N GLU A 67 -4.67 12.35 14.86
CA GLU A 67 -4.51 13.20 16.05
C GLU A 67 -4.74 14.68 15.74
N GLU A 68 -4.21 15.19 14.62
CA GLU A 68 -4.43 16.57 14.17
C GLU A 68 -5.91 16.86 13.85
N ILE A 69 -6.63 15.92 13.22
CA ILE A 69 -8.06 16.05 12.93
C ILE A 69 -8.89 16.06 14.22
N LEU A 70 -8.57 15.19 15.18
CA LEU A 70 -9.23 15.17 16.49
C LEU A 70 -8.98 16.47 17.27
N GLN A 71 -7.74 16.98 17.27
CA GLN A 71 -7.41 18.26 17.89
C GLN A 71 -8.13 19.44 17.20
N ARG A 72 -8.23 19.43 15.86
CA ARG A 72 -8.98 20.44 15.11
C ARG A 72 -10.46 20.42 15.46
N ASN A 73 -11.09 19.25 15.54
CA ASN A 73 -12.50 19.15 15.92
C ASN A 73 -12.77 19.64 17.36
N LEU A 74 -11.82 19.42 18.28
CA LEU A 74 -11.93 19.97 19.63
C LEU A 74 -11.82 21.51 19.64
N LEU A 75 -10.95 22.10 18.81
CA LEU A 75 -10.88 23.56 18.65
C LEU A 75 -12.11 24.16 17.97
N TYR A 76 -12.66 23.49 16.95
CA TYR A 76 -13.87 23.95 16.25
C TYR A 76 -15.11 23.87 17.15
N SER A 77 -15.17 22.92 18.09
CA SER A 77 -16.26 22.83 19.07
C SER A 77 -16.32 24.00 20.07
N GLU A 78 -15.25 24.77 20.24
CA GLU A 78 -15.21 25.92 21.17
C GLU A 78 -15.54 27.28 20.52
N ILE A 79 -15.64 27.37 19.18
CA ILE A 79 -15.70 28.66 18.47
C ILE A 79 -17.07 28.99 17.85
N ASP A 80 -18.03 28.06 17.81
CA ASP A 80 -19.26 28.24 17.01
C ASP A 80 -20.46 28.89 17.74
N TYR A 81 -20.23 30.07 18.33
CA TYR A 81 -21.29 31.05 18.63
C TYR A 81 -20.89 32.40 18.04
N VAL A 82 -20.93 32.51 16.72
CA VAL A 82 -20.96 33.81 16.02
C VAL A 82 -22.03 33.78 14.95
N ASP A 83 -23.17 34.32 15.36
CA ASP A 83 -24.30 34.77 14.54
C ASP A 83 -23.80 35.67 13.40
N SER A 84 -23.98 35.22 12.16
CA SER A 84 -23.85 36.04 10.95
C SER A 84 -24.97 35.65 10.00
N ASP A 85 -26.16 36.18 10.29
CA ASP A 85 -27.26 36.40 9.37
C ASP A 85 -26.77 37.13 8.10
N ASP A 86 -26.64 36.42 6.99
CA ASP A 86 -26.61 37.01 5.64
C ASP A 86 -27.06 36.00 4.55
N SER A 87 -28.38 36.00 4.33
CA SER A 87 -29.13 35.60 3.11
C SER A 87 -29.41 34.11 2.79
N ASP A 88 -30.57 33.65 3.27
CA ASP A 88 -31.29 32.42 2.91
C ASP A 88 -31.91 32.42 1.49
N THR A 89 -31.12 32.44 0.39
CA THR A 89 -31.65 32.13 -0.96
C THR A 89 -30.74 31.33 -1.90
N CYS A 90 -29.86 30.48 -1.38
CA CYS A 90 -29.21 29.45 -2.20
C CYS A 90 -29.79 28.07 -1.83
N GLU A 91 -30.61 27.50 -2.71
CA GLU A 91 -30.92 26.07 -2.65
C GLU A 91 -29.61 25.28 -2.56
N ASP A 92 -29.56 24.31 -1.63
CA ASP A 92 -28.35 23.52 -1.37
C ASP A 92 -27.89 22.86 -2.69
N LEU A 93 -26.64 23.14 -3.08
CA LEU A 93 -26.02 22.61 -4.29
C LEU A 93 -26.14 21.08 -4.33
N VAL A 94 -26.07 20.44 -3.16
CA VAL A 94 -26.16 18.99 -3.00
C VAL A 94 -27.53 18.47 -3.44
N GLU A 95 -28.62 19.16 -3.14
CA GLU A 95 -29.97 18.77 -3.56
C GLU A 95 -30.17 18.95 -5.07
N ARG A 96 -29.59 20.00 -5.66
CA ARG A 96 -29.66 20.26 -7.11
C ARG A 96 -28.85 19.28 -7.96
N LEU A 97 -27.75 18.74 -7.42
CA LEU A 97 -26.93 17.72 -8.07
C LEU A 97 -27.39 16.28 -7.77
N ALA A 98 -28.40 16.10 -6.89
CA ALA A 98 -28.89 14.77 -6.54
C ALA A 98 -29.53 14.07 -7.76
N GLY A 99 -28.93 12.96 -8.18
CA GLY A 99 -29.42 12.16 -9.31
C GLY A 99 -28.95 12.61 -10.69
N VAL A 100 -28.04 13.58 -10.77
CA VAL A 100 -27.35 13.96 -12.01
C VAL A 100 -26.18 13.01 -12.25
N ASP A 101 -26.00 12.59 -13.50
CA ASP A 101 -24.79 11.88 -13.91
C ASP A 101 -23.61 12.85 -13.93
N LEU A 102 -22.63 12.65 -13.04
CA LEU A 102 -21.47 13.52 -12.90
C LEU A 102 -20.49 13.41 -14.08
N ASP A 103 -20.60 12.34 -14.88
CA ASP A 103 -19.81 12.18 -16.10
C ASP A 103 -20.36 13.03 -17.27
N ASP A 104 -21.61 13.52 -17.18
CA ASP A 104 -22.19 14.45 -18.15
C ASP A 104 -21.87 15.91 -17.80
N THR A 105 -20.69 16.34 -18.28
CA THR A 105 -20.16 17.68 -18.03
C THR A 105 -21.08 18.83 -18.49
N GLU A 106 -21.88 18.65 -19.54
CA GLU A 106 -22.74 19.72 -20.06
C GLU A 106 -23.95 19.93 -19.15
N THR A 107 -24.56 18.83 -18.69
CA THR A 107 -25.70 18.85 -17.77
C THR A 107 -25.30 19.40 -16.40
N VAL A 108 -24.16 18.94 -15.86
CA VAL A 108 -23.61 19.46 -14.58
C VAL A 108 -23.30 20.96 -14.69
N TRP A 109 -22.68 21.40 -15.78
CA TRP A 109 -22.40 22.81 -16.00
C TRP A 109 -23.68 23.63 -16.07
N GLY A 110 -24.72 23.12 -16.74
CA GLY A 110 -26.04 23.73 -16.87
C GLY A 110 -26.74 24.00 -15.53
N ILE A 111 -26.62 23.07 -14.59
CA ILE A 111 -27.26 23.15 -13.27
C ILE A 111 -26.58 24.17 -12.36
N LEU A 112 -25.26 24.37 -12.50
CA LEU A 112 -24.49 25.32 -11.70
C LEU A 112 -24.89 26.78 -11.98
N THR A 113 -25.06 27.57 -10.92
CA THR A 113 -25.32 29.01 -11.00
C THR A 113 -24.10 29.76 -11.53
N GLN A 114 -24.29 31.02 -11.94
CA GLN A 114 -23.21 31.81 -12.51
C GLN A 114 -22.09 32.10 -11.49
N ASP A 115 -22.40 32.14 -10.19
CA ASP A 115 -21.41 32.38 -9.15
C ASP A 115 -20.67 31.09 -8.76
N GLU A 116 -21.35 29.93 -8.74
CA GLU A 116 -20.71 28.61 -8.59
C GLU A 116 -19.73 28.32 -9.73
N ARG A 117 -20.09 28.65 -10.98
CA ARG A 117 -19.19 28.53 -12.14
C ARG A 117 -17.96 29.42 -12.01
N LYS A 118 -18.12 30.67 -11.56
CA LYS A 118 -16.99 31.58 -11.32
C LYS A 118 -16.08 31.06 -10.20
N GLN A 119 -16.67 30.53 -9.13
CA GLN A 119 -15.91 29.93 -8.03
C GLN A 119 -15.12 28.70 -8.52
N PHE A 120 -15.74 27.81 -9.29
CA PHE A 120 -15.05 26.68 -9.90
C PHE A 120 -13.94 27.12 -10.86
N GLN A 121 -14.19 28.09 -11.74
CA GLN A 121 -13.15 28.60 -12.64
C GLN A 121 -12.00 29.25 -11.88
N LYS A 122 -12.30 30.00 -10.82
CA LYS A 122 -11.28 30.57 -9.91
C LYS A 122 -10.48 29.44 -9.27
N PHE A 123 -11.15 28.41 -8.75
CA PHE A 123 -10.53 27.25 -8.11
C PHE A 123 -9.63 26.43 -9.05
N VAL A 124 -10.04 26.23 -10.30
CA VAL A 124 -9.20 25.61 -11.34
C VAL A 124 -8.00 26.50 -11.67
N SER A 125 -8.20 27.83 -11.77
CA SER A 125 -7.13 28.77 -12.09
C SER A 125 -6.10 28.95 -10.97
N THR A 126 -6.51 28.87 -9.71
CA THR A 126 -5.58 28.94 -8.55
C THR A 126 -4.80 27.65 -8.35
N GLY A 127 -5.26 26.53 -8.93
CA GLY A 127 -4.59 25.23 -8.81
C GLY A 127 -4.86 24.52 -7.47
N ASP A 128 -5.81 25.02 -6.68
CA ASP A 128 -6.17 24.46 -5.36
C ASP A 128 -6.91 23.12 -5.45
N PHE A 129 -7.31 22.70 -6.66
CA PHE A 129 -7.94 21.39 -6.89
C PHE A 129 -7.08 20.21 -6.44
N ARG A 130 -5.76 20.37 -6.32
CA ARG A 130 -4.86 19.36 -5.74
C ARG A 130 -5.23 18.96 -4.30
N ALA A 131 -5.87 19.85 -3.54
CA ALA A 131 -6.33 19.56 -2.18
C ALA A 131 -7.57 18.66 -2.14
N VAL A 132 -8.37 18.65 -3.22
CA VAL A 132 -9.62 17.88 -3.33
C VAL A 132 -9.40 16.57 -4.10
N MET A 133 -8.32 16.48 -4.88
CA MET A 133 -7.96 15.26 -5.61
C MET A 133 -7.55 14.14 -4.64
N PRO A 134 -8.08 12.92 -4.81
CA PRO A 134 -7.64 11.78 -4.02
C PRO A 134 -6.16 11.49 -4.29
N VAL A 135 -5.38 11.41 -3.23
CA VAL A 135 -3.95 11.10 -3.32
C VAL A 135 -3.80 9.62 -3.63
N TRP A 136 -3.16 9.31 -4.76
CA TRP A 136 -2.85 7.93 -5.08
C TRP A 136 -1.81 7.37 -4.11
N ASN A 137 -2.15 6.22 -3.54
CA ASN A 137 -1.27 5.44 -2.71
C ASN A 137 -0.62 4.33 -3.55
N PRO A 138 0.70 4.41 -3.78
CA PRO A 138 1.39 3.41 -4.57
C PRO A 138 1.24 2.01 -3.99
N TRP A 139 1.14 1.03 -4.89
CA TRP A 139 0.94 -0.36 -4.49
C TRP A 139 2.08 -0.90 -3.62
N TRP A 140 3.31 -0.41 -3.80
CA TRP A 140 4.47 -0.81 -3.00
C TRP A 140 4.48 -0.23 -1.57
N ARG A 141 3.52 0.65 -1.23
CA ARG A 141 3.30 1.05 0.17
C ARG A 141 2.57 -0.04 0.95
N TYR A 142 1.79 -0.88 0.28
CA TYR A 142 1.13 -2.01 0.91
C TYR A 142 2.15 -3.13 1.11
N ARG A 143 2.34 -3.56 2.35
CA ARG A 143 3.20 -4.69 2.67
C ARG A 143 2.32 -5.92 2.85
N LYS A 144 2.63 -6.98 2.10
CA LYS A 144 2.11 -8.30 2.44
C LYS A 144 2.81 -8.77 3.71
N ILE A 145 2.20 -8.54 4.86
CA ILE A 145 2.63 -9.13 6.12
C ILE A 145 2.38 -10.63 5.98
N LYS A 146 3.45 -11.42 5.86
CA LYS A 146 3.33 -12.88 5.91
C LYS A 146 2.90 -13.23 7.32
N LYS A 147 1.63 -13.60 7.50
CA LYS A 147 1.17 -14.18 8.76
C LYS A 147 1.97 -15.46 9.01
N LEU A 148 2.45 -15.64 10.23
CA LEU A 148 3.19 -16.85 10.63
C LEU A 148 2.27 -18.09 10.66
N ILE A 149 0.95 -17.86 10.73
CA ILE A 149 -0.11 -18.86 10.66
C ILE A 149 -1.21 -18.26 9.79
N GLU A 150 -1.58 -18.93 8.71
CA GLU A 150 -2.62 -18.50 7.77
C GLU A 150 -3.61 -19.65 7.63
N ASP A 151 -4.90 -19.40 7.87
CA ASP A 151 -5.95 -20.38 7.59
C ASP A 151 -6.01 -20.59 6.06
N LEU A 152 -6.12 -21.85 5.61
CA LEU A 152 -5.96 -22.24 4.19
C LEU A 152 -6.89 -21.49 3.22
N GLU A 153 -7.93 -20.83 3.71
CA GLU A 153 -8.96 -20.16 2.91
C GLU A 153 -8.81 -18.62 2.89
N GLU A 154 -8.00 -18.03 3.76
CA GLU A 154 -7.92 -16.57 3.92
C GLU A 154 -6.49 -16.03 3.75
N SER A 155 -6.03 -16.05 2.50
CA SER A 155 -4.91 -15.18 2.09
C SER A 155 -5.39 -13.73 1.96
N VAL A 156 -5.69 -13.12 3.10
CA VAL A 156 -6.13 -11.72 3.19
C VAL A 156 -4.90 -10.84 3.32
N LEU A 157 -4.67 -10.04 2.29
CA LEU A 157 -3.80 -8.87 2.36
C LEU A 157 -4.45 -7.88 3.33
N GLU A 158 -4.07 -7.93 4.60
CA GLU A 158 -4.62 -7.09 5.67
C GLU A 158 -4.12 -5.65 5.63
N THR A 159 -4.22 -4.98 4.47
CA THR A 159 -4.08 -3.52 4.48
C THR A 159 -5.12 -2.75 3.68
N ASN A 160 -5.93 -3.42 2.85
CA ASN A 160 -7.19 -2.93 2.29
C ASN A 160 -7.69 -4.06 1.37
N PRO A 161 -8.96 -4.51 1.40
CA PRO A 161 -9.48 -5.43 0.39
C PRO A 161 -9.27 -4.93 -1.06
N GLN A 162 -9.09 -3.63 -1.28
CA GLN A 162 -8.73 -3.05 -2.58
C GLN A 162 -7.24 -3.21 -2.96
N ALA A 163 -6.34 -3.55 -2.04
CA ALA A 163 -4.90 -3.69 -2.34
C ALA A 163 -4.61 -4.80 -3.37
N LYS A 164 -5.45 -5.86 -3.41
CA LYS A 164 -5.38 -6.90 -4.45
C LYS A 164 -5.57 -6.36 -5.86
N HIS A 165 -6.38 -5.32 -6.03
CA HIS A 165 -6.64 -4.71 -7.34
C HIS A 165 -5.49 -3.85 -7.86
N TYR A 166 -4.64 -3.32 -6.96
CA TYR A 166 -3.57 -2.39 -7.34
C TYR A 166 -2.18 -3.03 -7.40
N THR A 167 -1.97 -4.22 -6.81
CA THR A 167 -0.68 -4.91 -6.91
C THR A 167 -0.55 -5.61 -8.27
N PRO A 168 0.50 -5.32 -9.07
CA PRO A 168 0.73 -6.02 -10.32
C PRO A 168 0.97 -7.51 -10.07
N THR A 169 0.38 -8.36 -10.91
CA THR A 169 0.59 -9.81 -10.83
C THR A 169 2.01 -10.15 -11.26
N ILE A 170 2.76 -10.85 -10.40
CA ILE A 170 4.10 -11.32 -10.73
C ILE A 170 3.97 -12.40 -11.81
N LYS A 171 4.64 -12.22 -12.94
CA LYS A 171 4.73 -13.26 -13.96
C LYS A 171 5.46 -14.47 -13.38
N GLN A 172 4.89 -15.66 -13.52
CA GLN A 172 5.47 -16.89 -12.95
C GLN A 172 6.67 -17.41 -13.77
N ASP A 173 6.78 -17.01 -15.04
CA ASP A 173 7.81 -17.46 -15.97
C ASP A 173 8.93 -16.41 -16.13
N ILE A 174 9.60 -16.09 -15.02
CA ILE A 174 10.77 -15.20 -15.04
C ILE A 174 12.02 -16.07 -15.21
N GLN A 175 12.54 -16.09 -16.43
CA GLN A 175 13.78 -16.80 -16.76
C GLN A 175 14.97 -16.19 -16.01
N HIS A 176 15.90 -17.03 -15.55
CA HIS A 176 17.06 -16.55 -14.80
C HIS A 176 18.04 -15.83 -15.74
N MET A 177 18.72 -14.78 -15.27
CA MET A 177 19.64 -14.00 -16.12
C MET A 177 20.76 -14.86 -16.73
N SER A 178 21.17 -15.93 -16.04
CA SER A 178 22.16 -16.89 -16.56
C SER A 178 21.66 -17.74 -17.73
N GLN A 179 20.34 -17.83 -17.94
CA GLN A 179 19.73 -18.55 -19.07
C GLN A 179 19.55 -17.64 -20.28
N ILE A 180 19.47 -16.32 -20.07
CA ILE A 180 19.25 -15.31 -21.11
C ILE A 180 20.58 -14.76 -21.63
N CYS A 181 21.55 -14.53 -20.76
CA CYS A 181 22.84 -13.96 -21.10
C CYS A 181 23.87 -15.06 -21.42
N ARG A 182 24.52 -14.96 -22.59
CA ARG A 182 25.65 -15.84 -22.96
C ARG A 182 26.93 -15.56 -22.17
N VAL A 183 27.01 -14.41 -21.50
CA VAL A 183 28.15 -13.92 -20.75
C VAL A 183 27.68 -13.59 -19.34
N GLU A 184 28.55 -13.78 -18.34
CA GLU A 184 28.24 -13.46 -16.95
C GLU A 184 27.83 -11.98 -16.83
N PRO A 185 26.62 -11.69 -16.31
CA PRO A 185 26.13 -10.33 -16.24
C PRO A 185 27.00 -9.51 -15.28
N SER A 186 27.29 -8.26 -15.66
CA SER A 186 28.07 -7.35 -14.82
C SER A 186 27.39 -7.17 -13.45
N PRO A 187 28.14 -7.15 -12.33
CA PRO A 187 27.58 -6.92 -11.01
C PRO A 187 26.92 -5.53 -10.87
N LEU A 188 27.20 -4.61 -11.81
CA LEU A 188 26.65 -3.25 -11.83
C LEU A 188 25.22 -3.17 -12.38
N VAL A 189 24.71 -4.24 -13.01
CA VAL A 189 23.35 -4.25 -13.59
C VAL A 189 22.28 -4.01 -12.52
N ARG A 190 22.53 -4.43 -11.28
CA ARG A 190 21.62 -4.17 -10.14
C ARG A 190 21.36 -2.67 -9.92
N TYR A 191 22.36 -1.82 -10.18
CA TYR A 191 22.23 -0.38 -10.01
C TYR A 191 21.47 0.27 -11.17
N SER A 192 21.62 -0.25 -12.40
CA SER A 192 20.77 0.15 -13.51
C SER A 192 19.30 -0.20 -13.26
N VAL A 193 19.02 -1.36 -12.65
CA VAL A 193 17.65 -1.73 -12.23
C VAL A 193 17.14 -0.77 -11.15
N ALA A 194 17.96 -0.43 -10.15
CA ALA A 194 17.59 0.55 -9.12
C ALA A 194 17.24 1.92 -9.72
N ASN A 195 18.03 2.41 -10.69
CA ASN A 195 17.77 3.66 -11.41
C ASN A 195 16.42 3.61 -12.16
N VAL A 196 16.14 2.53 -12.88
CA VAL A 196 14.86 2.35 -13.59
C VAL A 196 13.68 2.29 -12.62
N MET A 197 13.82 1.58 -11.48
CA MET A 197 12.77 1.53 -10.45
C MET A 197 12.50 2.90 -9.84
N ALA A 198 13.55 3.70 -9.59
CA ALA A 198 13.40 5.07 -9.09
C ALA A 198 12.69 5.97 -10.12
N ALA A 199 13.08 5.91 -11.39
CA ALA A 199 12.41 6.64 -12.47
C ALA A 199 10.93 6.26 -12.58
N TYR A 200 10.61 4.96 -12.53
CA TYR A 200 9.24 4.47 -12.52
C TYR A 200 8.43 5.02 -11.33
N ALA A 201 9.01 5.02 -10.13
CA ALA A 201 8.35 5.55 -8.93
C ALA A 201 8.03 7.04 -9.07
N VAL A 202 8.92 7.83 -9.67
CA VAL A 202 8.66 9.26 -9.93
C VAL A 202 7.60 9.46 -10.99
N THR A 203 7.71 8.79 -12.14
CA THR A 203 6.72 8.88 -13.23
C THR A 203 5.32 8.56 -12.72
N THR A 204 5.15 7.42 -12.07
CA THR A 204 3.83 7.01 -11.53
C THR A 204 3.26 7.97 -10.50
N ARG A 205 4.11 8.63 -9.69
CA ARG A 205 3.69 9.69 -8.75
C ARG A 205 3.22 10.95 -9.47
N VAL A 206 3.89 11.35 -10.55
CA VAL A 206 3.50 12.53 -11.35
C VAL A 206 2.13 12.32 -11.98
N TYR A 207 1.83 11.12 -12.44
CA TYR A 207 0.53 10.77 -13.00
C TYR A 207 -0.51 10.32 -11.94
N ASN A 208 -0.22 10.48 -10.64
CA ASN A 208 -1.11 10.04 -9.55
C ASN A 208 -1.63 8.60 -9.75
N GLY A 209 -0.76 7.69 -10.20
CA GLY A 209 -1.10 6.29 -10.48
C GLY A 209 -1.67 6.01 -11.86
N ASP A 210 -2.14 7.02 -12.59
CA ASP A 210 -2.83 6.88 -13.88
C ASP A 210 -1.91 6.94 -15.13
N HIS A 211 -0.65 6.55 -14.94
CA HIS A 211 0.34 6.45 -16.03
C HIS A 211 -0.06 5.50 -17.17
N GLN A 212 -1.01 4.59 -16.96
CA GLN A 212 -1.48 3.65 -17.99
C GLN A 212 -2.45 4.29 -18.98
N SER A 213 -3.18 5.33 -18.59
CA SER A 213 -4.07 6.08 -19.49
C SER A 213 -3.30 6.89 -20.52
N VAL A 214 -2.03 7.22 -20.23
CA VAL A 214 -1.16 8.03 -21.08
C VAL A 214 0.22 7.34 -21.25
N PRO A 215 0.27 6.16 -21.91
CA PRO A 215 1.42 5.27 -21.84
C PRO A 215 2.65 5.80 -22.58
N LEU A 216 2.46 6.56 -23.67
CA LEU A 216 3.57 7.07 -24.48
C LEU A 216 4.32 8.17 -23.74
N GLU A 217 3.61 9.13 -23.18
CA GLU A 217 4.16 10.25 -22.42
C GLU A 217 4.79 9.76 -21.12
N ALA A 218 4.15 8.81 -20.44
CA ALA A 218 4.72 8.16 -19.26
C ALA A 218 6.01 7.41 -19.60
N ALA A 219 6.07 6.68 -20.72
CA ALA A 219 7.29 6.00 -21.16
C ALA A 219 8.39 6.99 -21.53
N CYS A 220 8.07 8.07 -22.25
CA CYS A 220 9.01 9.15 -22.54
C CYS A 220 9.57 9.76 -21.27
N MET A 221 8.71 10.09 -20.29
CA MET A 221 9.13 10.62 -19.00
C MET A 221 10.05 9.65 -18.25
N LEU A 222 9.70 8.37 -18.20
CA LEU A 222 10.51 7.33 -17.56
C LEU A 222 11.89 7.21 -18.22
N CYS A 223 11.94 7.23 -19.55
CA CYS A 223 13.20 7.20 -20.30
C CYS A 223 14.05 8.45 -20.06
N MET A 224 13.44 9.65 -19.99
CA MET A 224 14.16 10.89 -19.70
C MET A 224 14.71 10.93 -18.28
N LEU A 225 13.97 10.41 -17.30
CA LEU A 225 14.38 10.38 -15.90
C LEU A 225 15.44 9.32 -15.61
N SER A 226 15.43 8.20 -16.36
CA SER A 226 16.39 7.12 -16.18
C SER A 226 17.66 7.37 -17.00
N GLY A 227 18.73 7.83 -16.35
CA GLY A 227 20.06 7.94 -16.97
C GLY A 227 20.57 6.62 -17.55
N SER A 228 20.16 5.47 -17.00
CA SER A 228 20.46 4.15 -17.55
C SER A 228 19.82 3.93 -18.93
N LEU A 229 18.58 4.37 -19.12
CA LEU A 229 17.84 4.20 -20.38
C LEU A 229 18.18 5.28 -21.39
N GLN A 230 18.36 6.53 -20.96
CA GLN A 230 18.64 7.65 -21.85
C GLN A 230 20.07 7.62 -22.39
N ASN A 231 21.05 7.46 -21.49
CA ASN A 231 22.47 7.67 -21.79
C ASN A 231 23.30 6.40 -21.66
N SER A 232 22.68 5.24 -21.39
CA SER A 232 23.38 3.99 -21.07
C SER A 232 24.37 4.17 -19.90
N GLN A 233 24.03 5.05 -18.95
CA GLN A 233 24.90 5.35 -17.82
C GLN A 233 25.02 4.14 -16.90
N ILE A 234 26.26 3.83 -16.53
CA ILE A 234 26.57 2.75 -15.60
C ILE A 234 26.78 3.38 -14.23
N PHE A 235 26.04 2.87 -13.24
CA PHE A 235 26.16 3.30 -11.85
C PHE A 235 27.01 2.31 -11.06
N ASP A 236 27.69 2.84 -10.05
CA ASP A 236 28.59 2.14 -9.14
C ASP A 236 27.97 1.93 -7.74
N ASN A 237 26.97 2.73 -7.40
CA ASN A 237 26.26 2.72 -6.13
C ASN A 237 24.73 2.89 -6.31
N GLU A 238 23.96 2.42 -5.32
CA GLU A 238 22.50 2.58 -5.28
C GLU A 238 22.12 4.05 -5.10
N GLU A 239 22.84 4.77 -4.24
CA GLU A 239 22.57 6.18 -3.94
C GLU A 239 22.76 7.08 -5.18
N THR A 240 23.80 6.83 -5.98
CA THR A 240 24.04 7.58 -7.23
C THR A 240 23.00 7.26 -8.29
N ALA A 241 22.58 5.99 -8.37
CA ALA A 241 21.52 5.52 -9.26
C ALA A 241 20.15 6.14 -8.94
N VAL A 242 19.81 6.34 -7.66
CA VAL A 242 18.54 6.96 -7.26
C VAL A 242 18.63 8.48 -7.35
N SER A 243 19.73 9.09 -6.89
CA SER A 243 19.88 10.55 -6.87
C SER A 243 19.88 11.16 -8.28
N SER A 244 20.38 10.44 -9.28
CA SER A 244 20.36 10.91 -10.67
C SER A 244 18.95 11.17 -11.19
N VAL A 245 17.94 10.45 -10.69
CA VAL A 245 16.53 10.60 -11.09
C VAL A 245 15.93 11.88 -10.51
N TYR A 246 16.35 12.25 -9.30
CA TYR A 246 15.85 13.45 -8.61
C TYR A 246 16.47 14.75 -9.15
N MET A 247 17.69 14.66 -9.69
CA MET A 247 18.44 15.79 -10.24
C MET A 247 18.25 15.99 -11.76
N ALA A 248 17.41 15.17 -12.41
CA ALA A 248 17.14 15.20 -13.85
C ALA A 248 16.00 16.16 -14.23
#